data_AF-A0A8J3RBA4-F1
#
_entry.id   AF-A0A8J3RBA4-F1
#
_cell.length_a   1.000
_cell.length_b   1.000
_cell.length_c   1.000
_cell.angle_alpha   90.00
_cell.angle_beta   90.00
_cell.angle_gamma   90.00
#
_symmetry.space_group_name_H-M   'P 1'
#
loop_
_entity.id
_entity.type
_entity.pdbx_description
1 polymer ?
#
loop_
_entity_poly.entity_id
_entity_poly.type
_entity_poly.pdbx_seq_one_letter_code
_entity_poly.pdbx_strand_id
1 'polypeptide(L)'
;MTLSESGTAIEKLRAELAALGVHEAYEIGDGVTLSVWIGLVVSFREDLYRWREGTVKHRHLGSDPGGCAIRVARRYAELKADVPPWWEELARVLRGDPAEEYP
;
A
#
# COMPACT_ATOMS: atom_id res chain seq x y z
N MET A 1 17.42 6.54 12.05
CA MET A 1 16.29 7.16 11.36
C MET A 1 15.28 7.66 12.39
N THR A 2 14.85 8.92 12.29
CA THR A 2 13.82 9.51 13.17
C THR A 2 12.43 9.39 12.53
N LEU A 3 11.36 9.47 13.31
CA LEU A 3 9.97 9.43 12.81
C LEU A 3 9.72 10.46 11.69
N SER A 4 10.40 11.61 11.76
CA SER A 4 10.31 12.71 10.80
C SER A 4 10.89 12.37 9.42
N GLU A 5 11.95 11.55 9.37
CA GLU A 5 12.55 11.10 8.10
C GLU A 5 11.64 10.08 7.40
N SER A 6 10.99 9.19 8.16
CA SER A 6 10.01 8.25 7.62
C SER A 6 8.80 8.97 7.04
N GLY A 7 8.26 9.96 7.76
CA GLY A 7 7.13 10.75 7.29
C GLY A 7 7.45 11.49 5.99
N THR A 8 8.66 12.04 5.89
CA THR A 8 9.13 12.68 4.65
C THR A 8 9.20 11.70 3.47
N ALA A 9 9.61 10.45 3.71
CA ALA A 9 9.65 9.42 2.66
C ALA A 9 8.23 9.03 2.21
N ILE A 10 7.28 8.90 3.13
CA ILE A 10 5.88 8.57 2.82
C ILE A 10 5.20 9.69 2.05
N GLU A 11 5.40 10.95 2.43
CA GLU A 11 4.86 12.10 1.69
C GLU A 11 5.41 12.17 0.26
N LYS A 12 6.71 11.93 0.08
CA LYS A 12 7.32 11.85 -1.26
C LYS A 12 6.71 10.71 -2.08
N LEU A 13 6.58 9.51 -1.51
CA LEU A 13 5.94 8.38 -2.18
C LEU A 13 4.51 8.71 -2.60
N ARG A 14 3.73 9.36 -1.73
CA ARG A 14 2.36 9.78 -2.03
C ARG A 14 2.30 10.78 -3.19
N ALA A 15 3.23 11.74 -3.24
CA ALA A 15 3.33 12.70 -4.34
C ALA A 15 3.64 12.01 -5.67
N GLU A 16 4.60 11.07 -5.69
CA GLU A 16 4.95 10.28 -6.88
C GLU A 16 3.76 9.43 -7.36
N LEU A 17 3.03 8.81 -6.43
CA LEU A 17 1.82 8.04 -6.75
C LEU A 17 0.72 8.91 -7.36
N ALA A 18 0.51 10.12 -6.83
CA ALA A 18 -0.45 11.07 -7.38
C ALA A 18 -0.05 11.51 -8.80
N ALA A 19 1.23 11.72 -9.07
CA ALA A 19 1.73 12.03 -10.41
C ALA A 19 1.50 10.88 -11.42
N LEU A 20 1.40 9.64 -10.93
CA LEU A 20 1.07 8.45 -11.71
C LEU A 20 -0.45 8.15 -11.79
N GLY A 21 -1.30 9.05 -11.29
CA GLY A 21 -2.77 8.92 -11.32
C GLY A 21 -3.38 8.12 -10.17
N VAL A 22 -2.59 7.74 -9.15
CA VAL A 22 -3.07 7.03 -7.96
C VAL A 22 -3.43 8.03 -6.87
N HIS A 23 -4.64 8.59 -6.96
CA HIS A 23 -5.12 9.64 -6.05
C HIS A 23 -5.78 9.12 -4.76
N GLU A 24 -6.07 7.82 -4.71
CA GLU A 24 -6.76 7.18 -3.57
C GLU A 24 -5.81 6.86 -2.40
N ALA A 25 -4.50 7.12 -2.54
CA ALA A 25 -3.52 6.78 -1.52
C ALA A 25 -3.54 7.75 -0.31
N TYR A 26 -3.55 7.18 0.90
CA TYR A 26 -3.60 7.93 2.17
C TYR A 26 -2.73 7.30 3.27
N GLU A 27 -2.20 8.12 4.17
CA GLU A 27 -1.44 7.66 5.33
C GLU A 27 -2.40 7.14 6.41
N ILE A 28 -2.05 6.06 7.10
CA ILE A 28 -2.87 5.47 8.18
C ILE A 28 -2.58 6.08 9.58
N GLY A 29 -1.76 7.14 9.65
CA GLY A 29 -1.49 7.91 10.88
C GLY A 29 -0.36 7.38 11.75
N ASP A 30 0.44 6.42 11.27
CA ASP A 30 1.63 5.90 11.95
C ASP A 30 2.94 6.57 11.48
N GLY A 31 2.86 7.55 10.57
CA GLY A 31 3.97 8.28 9.99
C GLY A 31 4.87 7.45 9.06
N VAL A 32 4.55 6.17 8.82
CA VAL A 32 5.43 5.24 8.10
C VAL A 32 4.70 4.34 7.12
N THR A 33 3.37 4.39 7.06
CA THR A 33 2.55 3.49 6.26
C THR A 33 1.52 4.25 5.42
N LEU A 34 1.53 3.96 4.13
CA LEU A 34 0.61 4.47 3.13
C LEU A 34 -0.30 3.33 2.65
N SER A 35 -1.61 3.49 2.82
CA SER A 35 -2.62 2.65 2.17
C SER A 35 -2.82 3.17 0.75
N VAL A 36 -2.65 2.33 -0.26
CA VAL A 36 -2.77 2.70 -1.68
C VAL A 36 -4.06 2.16 -2.28
N TRP A 37 -4.50 1.00 -1.81
CA TRP A 37 -5.79 0.39 -2.11
C TRP A 37 -6.14 -0.62 -1.02
N ILE A 38 -7.39 -1.08 -0.96
CA ILE A 38 -7.78 -2.11 0.00
C ILE A 38 -6.93 -3.37 -0.25
N GLY A 39 -6.10 -3.69 0.74
CA GLY A 39 -5.13 -4.78 0.64
C GLY A 39 -3.79 -4.41 0.00
N LEU A 40 -3.61 -3.24 -0.60
CA LEU A 40 -2.31 -2.77 -1.11
C LEU A 40 -1.76 -1.67 -0.20
N VAL A 41 -0.78 -2.02 0.63
CA VAL A 41 -0.22 -1.11 1.63
C VAL A 41 1.29 -1.04 1.47
N VAL A 42 1.86 0.17 1.48
CA VAL A 42 3.30 0.42 1.46
C VAL A 42 3.73 0.96 2.81
N SER A 43 4.87 0.51 3.32
CA SER A 43 5.50 1.03 4.53
C SER A 43 6.98 1.30 4.29
N PHE A 44 7.53 2.29 4.99
CA PHE A 44 8.95 2.60 4.95
C PHE A 44 9.61 2.23 6.27
N ARG A 45 10.52 1.24 6.25
CA ARG A 45 11.23 0.76 7.44
C ARG A 45 12.65 0.36 7.10
N GLU A 46 13.59 0.70 7.99
CA GLU A 46 15.01 0.38 7.82
C GLU A 46 15.53 0.89 6.47
N ASP A 47 15.19 2.14 6.13
CA ASP A 47 15.55 2.81 4.88
C ASP A 47 15.04 2.13 3.59
N LEU A 48 14.07 1.23 3.70
CA LEU A 48 13.54 0.47 2.56
C LEU A 48 12.02 0.56 2.51
N TYR A 49 11.50 0.67 1.29
CA TYR A 49 10.09 0.45 1.04
C TYR A 49 9.74 -1.04 1.17
N ARG A 50 8.55 -1.33 1.72
CA ARG A 50 7.96 -2.67 1.83
C ARG A 50 6.51 -2.54 1.49
N TRP A 51 5.94 -3.53 0.81
CA TRP A 51 4.52 -3.48 0.48
C TRP A 51 3.84 -4.83 0.66
N ARG A 52 2.54 -4.79 0.90
CA ARG A 52 1.72 -5.98 1.12
C ARG A 52 0.52 -5.94 0.20
N GLU A 53 0.12 -7.13 -0.24
CA GLU A 53 -1.05 -7.41 -1.07
C GLU A 53 -1.93 -8.41 -0.30
N GLY A 54 -3.03 -7.95 0.28
CA GLY A 54 -3.83 -8.73 1.23
C GLY A 54 -2.97 -9.23 2.40
N THR A 55 -2.88 -10.55 2.55
CA THR A 55 -2.04 -11.22 3.56
C THR A 55 -0.60 -11.46 3.08
N VAL A 56 -0.33 -11.32 1.78
CA VAL A 56 0.97 -11.59 1.18
C VAL A 56 1.90 -10.40 1.38
N LYS A 57 3.11 -10.67 1.88
CA LYS A 57 4.15 -9.65 2.07
C LYS A 57 5.13 -9.70 0.92
N HIS A 58 5.27 -8.59 0.20
CA HIS A 58 6.28 -8.42 -0.82
C HIS A 58 7.36 -7.45 -0.32
N ARG A 59 8.63 -7.73 -0.63
CA ARG A 59 9.72 -6.80 -0.32
C ARG A 59 10.07 -6.02 -1.57
N HIS A 60 10.06 -4.69 -1.46
CA HIS A 60 10.70 -3.86 -2.46
C HIS A 60 12.18 -3.75 -2.12
N LEU A 61 13.04 -3.99 -3.10
CA LEU A 61 14.48 -3.82 -2.95
C LEU A 61 14.84 -2.40 -3.35
N GLY A 62 14.83 -1.47 -2.38
CA GLY A 62 15.31 -0.10 -2.58
C GLY A 62 14.68 0.97 -1.68
N SER A 63 15.33 2.12 -1.65
CA SER A 63 14.93 3.35 -0.96
C SER A 63 14.44 4.44 -1.92
N ASP A 64 14.41 4.16 -3.23
CA ASP A 64 13.99 5.10 -4.26
C ASP A 64 12.46 5.24 -4.30
N PRO A 65 11.90 6.43 -3.95
CA PRO A 65 10.45 6.66 -3.97
C PRO A 65 9.86 6.54 -5.37
N GLY A 66 10.56 6.99 -6.42
CA GLY A 66 10.04 6.96 -7.79
C GLY A 66 9.90 5.54 -8.31
N GLY A 67 10.97 4.73 -8.18
CA GLY A 67 10.94 3.31 -8.50
C GLY A 67 9.96 2.50 -7.65
N CYS A 68 9.70 2.92 -6.41
CA CYS A 68 8.61 2.38 -5.58
C CYS A 68 7.25 2.72 -6.16
N ALA A 69 6.97 3.99 -6.39
CA ALA A 69 5.71 4.48 -6.93
C ALA A 69 5.35 3.82 -8.27
N ILE A 70 6.31 3.68 -9.19
CA ILE A 70 6.09 3.03 -10.50
C ILE A 70 5.61 1.58 -10.33
N ARG A 71 6.27 0.80 -9.47
CA ARG A 71 5.89 -0.59 -9.22
C ARG A 71 4.53 -0.67 -8.52
N VAL A 72 4.29 0.24 -7.58
CA VAL A 72 3.03 0.35 -6.85
C VAL A 72 1.86 0.70 -7.76
N ALA A 73 2.00 1.74 -8.58
CA ALA A 73 0.98 2.19 -9.51
C ALA A 73 0.67 1.13 -10.57
N ARG A 74 1.70 0.44 -11.09
CA ARG A 74 1.49 -0.69 -12.01
C ARG A 74 0.65 -1.79 -11.37
N ARG A 75 1.01 -2.21 -10.15
CA ARG A 75 0.28 -3.28 -9.46
C ARG A 75 -1.14 -2.87 -9.08
N TYR A 76 -1.32 -1.62 -8.66
CA TYR A 76 -2.63 -1.04 -8.44
C TYR A 76 -3.51 -1.13 -9.70
N ALA A 77 -2.97 -0.77 -10.88
CA ALA A 77 -3.70 -0.87 -12.14
C ALA A 77 -4.06 -2.33 -12.49
N GLU A 78 -3.13 -3.27 -12.30
CA GLU A 78 -3.38 -4.71 -12.50
C GLU A 78 -4.52 -5.20 -11.59
N LEU A 79 -4.47 -4.87 -10.30
CA LEU A 79 -5.48 -5.26 -9.32
C LEU A 79 -6.84 -4.61 -9.56
N LYS A 80 -6.89 -3.36 -10.05
CA LYS A 80 -8.15 -2.72 -10.43
C LYS A 80 -8.75 -3.31 -11.71
N ALA A 81 -7.92 -3.77 -12.64
CA ALA A 81 -8.38 -4.37 -13.89
C ALA A 81 -8.90 -5.81 -13.69
N ASP A 82 -8.31 -6.56 -12.76
CA ASP A 82 -8.69 -7.92 -12.40
C ASP A 82 -8.70 -8.05 -10.87
N VAL A 83 -9.84 -7.70 -10.27
CA VAL A 83 -10.00 -7.65 -8.81
C VAL A 83 -9.92 -9.07 -8.24
N PRO A 84 -8.93 -9.37 -7.38
CA PRO A 84 -8.78 -10.74 -6.88
C PRO A 84 -9.92 -11.13 -5.92
N PRO A 85 -10.28 -12.43 -5.84
CA PRO A 85 -11.36 -12.90 -4.95
C PRO A 85 -11.14 -12.58 -3.46
N TRP A 86 -9.88 -12.60 -2.99
CA TRP A 86 -9.54 -12.24 -1.61
C TRP A 86 -9.88 -10.78 -1.26
N TRP A 87 -10.09 -9.92 -2.26
CA TRP A 87 -10.43 -8.52 -2.06
C TRP A 87 -11.81 -8.37 -1.40
N GLU A 88 -12.80 -9.17 -1.81
CA GLU A 88 -14.14 -9.10 -1.22
C GLU A 88 -14.14 -9.54 0.24
N GLU A 89 -13.43 -10.62 0.56
CA GLU A 89 -13.25 -11.08 1.94
C GLU A 89 -12.56 -10.01 2.79
N LEU A 90 -11.48 -9.41 2.28
CA LEU A 90 -10.78 -8.34 2.98
C LEU A 90 -11.66 -7.09 3.15
N ALA A 91 -12.43 -6.72 2.12
CA ALA A 91 -13.35 -5.60 2.17
C ALA A 91 -14.48 -5.83 3.18
N ARG A 92 -15.03 -7.06 3.27
CA ARG A 92 -16.03 -7.44 4.29
C ARG A 92 -15.46 -7.30 5.69
N VAL A 93 -14.29 -7.89 5.96
CA VAL A 93 -13.60 -7.79 7.26
C VAL A 93 -13.36 -6.33 7.65
N LEU A 94 -12.89 -5.51 6.71
CA LEU A 94 -12.61 -4.09 6.98
C LEU A 94 -13.88 -3.23 7.13
N ARG A 95 -15.00 -3.62 6.53
CA ARG A 95 -16.31 -2.98 6.74
C ARG A 95 -16.96 -3.39 8.07
N GLY A 96 -16.37 -4.34 8.78
CA GLY A 96 -16.93 -4.88 10.03
C GLY A 96 -18.02 -5.93 9.81
N ASP A 97 -18.16 -6.44 8.57
CA ASP A 97 -19.00 -7.61 8.32
C ASP A 97 -18.26 -8.85 8.84
N PRO A 98 -18.91 -9.70 9.67
CA PRO A 98 -18.27 -10.93 10.12
C PRO A 98 -17.91 -11.77 8.89
N ALA A 99 -16.63 -12.16 8.79
CA ALA A 99 -16.23 -13.19 7.83
C ALA A 99 -17.06 -14.42 8.16
N GLU A 100 -17.90 -14.87 7.23
CA GLU A 100 -18.61 -16.14 7.38
C GLU A 100 -17.54 -17.23 7.59
N GLU A 101 -17.54 -17.83 8.77
CA GLU A 101 -16.70 -18.96 9.09
C GLU A 101 -16.98 -20.07 8.06
N TYR A 102 -16.01 -20.33 7.20
CA TYR A 102 -16.07 -21.44 6.28
C TYR A 102 -15.89 -22.75 7.07
N PRO A 103 -16.74 -23.77 6.87
CA PRO A 103 -16.74 -25.01 7.65
C PRO A 103 -15.48 -25.86 7.46
#